data_AF-A0A939DXB2-F1
#
_entry.id   AF-A0A939DXB2-F1
#
_cell.length_a   1.000
_cell.length_b   1.000
_cell.length_c   1.000
_cell.angle_alpha   90.00
_cell.angle_beta   90.00
_cell.angle_gamma   90.00
#
_symmetry.space_group_name_H-M   'P 1'
#
loop_
_entity.id
_entity.type
_entity.pdbx_description
1 polymer ?
#
loop_
_entity_poly.entity_id
_entity_poly.type
_entity_poly.pdbx_seq_one_letter_code
_entity_poly.pdbx_strand_id
1 'polypeptide(L)'
;MSTLQTHVKFWQIARVVVGAAVLVVLAYTYSLGAGTAERNPFNYFGYFTNLTALLTASLLVVAGTFGATRWARHDGIVVARAVSTTCMVIVGVIYNTLVPGTGSAPAWVSVTLHLVLPAFIVLDWIAGPGRRTLPWSRVWWVLPYPIAWAAVVLLRGATDGWVPYGFLLPSRGWVSLVVHVAGLLAALTAVGVLVWWTSRLPQVISEEQPGLTPS
;
A
#
# COMPACT_ATOMS: atom_id res chain seq x y z
N MET A 1 19.15 11.70 25.04
CA MET A 1 17.90 11.26 24.36
C MET A 1 17.67 9.82 24.74
N SER A 2 16.48 9.43 25.21
CA SER A 2 16.22 8.02 25.54
C SER A 2 16.22 7.16 24.27
N THR A 3 16.56 5.88 24.39
CA THR A 3 16.58 4.91 23.27
C THR A 3 15.25 4.90 22.50
N LEU A 4 14.13 5.01 23.21
CA LEU A 4 12.78 5.14 22.67
C LEU A 4 12.61 6.40 21.78
N GLN A 5 13.10 7.56 22.23
CA GLN A 5 13.00 8.81 21.46
C GLN A 5 13.81 8.75 20.18
N THR A 6 15.00 8.13 20.21
CA THR A 6 15.83 7.93 19.02
C THR A 6 15.14 7.02 18.01
N HIS A 7 14.54 5.92 18.48
CA HIS A 7 13.78 4.99 17.62
C HIS A 7 12.58 5.68 16.94
N VAL A 8 11.78 6.44 17.68
CA VAL A 8 10.61 7.14 17.12
C VAL A 8 11.04 8.16 16.05
N LYS A 9 12.10 8.94 16.32
CA LYS A 9 12.62 9.92 15.36
C LYS A 9 13.17 9.27 14.09
N PHE A 10 13.89 8.14 14.23
CA PHE A 10 14.39 7.39 13.09
C PHE A 10 13.24 7.02 12.13
N TRP A 11 12.16 6.41 12.64
CA TRP A 11 11.02 6.01 11.83
C TRP A 11 10.27 7.21 11.23
N GLN A 12 10.14 8.30 11.96
CA GLN A 12 9.53 9.52 11.42
C GLN A 12 10.30 10.03 10.19
N ILE A 13 11.62 10.14 10.31
CA ILE A 13 12.48 10.59 9.20
C ILE A 13 12.42 9.58 8.05
N ALA A 14 12.55 8.29 8.32
CA ALA A 14 12.49 7.24 7.31
C ALA A 14 11.19 7.28 6.49
N ARG A 15 10.04 7.45 7.16
CA ARG A 15 8.73 7.59 6.49
C ARG A 15 8.67 8.81 5.57
N VAL A 16 9.12 9.97 6.04
CA VAL A 16 9.13 11.18 5.19
C VAL A 16 10.05 10.99 3.99
N VAL A 17 11.27 10.49 4.20
CA VAL A 17 12.25 10.29 3.12
C VAL A 17 11.74 9.30 2.09
N VAL A 18 11.26 8.12 2.51
CA VAL A 18 10.76 7.10 1.59
C VAL A 18 9.50 7.57 0.88
N GLY A 19 8.55 8.19 1.61
CA GLY A 19 7.34 8.73 1.02
C GLY A 19 7.65 9.80 -0.03
N ALA A 20 8.50 10.78 0.29
CA ALA A 20 8.91 11.81 -0.65
C ALA A 20 9.63 11.23 -1.88
N ALA A 21 10.53 10.25 -1.68
CA ALA A 21 11.23 9.59 -2.78
C ALA A 21 10.25 8.89 -3.73
N VAL A 22 9.25 8.17 -3.21
CA VAL A 22 8.22 7.52 -4.04
C VAL A 22 7.37 8.54 -4.80
N LEU A 23 7.00 9.66 -4.16
CA LEU A 23 6.27 10.73 -4.84
C LEU A 23 7.10 11.33 -6.01
N VAL A 24 8.41 11.51 -5.81
CA VAL A 24 9.33 11.93 -6.88
C VAL A 24 9.42 10.88 -7.98
N VAL A 25 9.52 9.59 -7.65
CA VAL A 25 9.52 8.50 -8.64
C VAL A 25 8.25 8.55 -9.48
N LEU A 26 7.08 8.69 -8.86
CA LEU A 26 5.81 8.77 -9.58
C LEU A 26 5.71 10.02 -10.46
N ALA A 27 6.19 11.18 -9.98
CA ALA A 27 6.22 12.40 -10.78
C ALA A 27 7.18 12.29 -11.98
N TYR A 28 8.34 11.65 -11.77
CA TYR A 28 9.32 11.36 -12.81
C TYR A 28 8.77 10.42 -13.87
N THR A 29 8.16 9.29 -13.50
CA THR A 29 7.62 8.35 -14.49
C THR A 29 6.40 8.91 -15.21
N TYR A 30 5.58 9.73 -14.54
CA TYR A 30 4.52 10.47 -15.21
C TYR A 30 5.06 11.48 -16.25
N SER A 31 6.18 12.15 -15.95
CA SER A 31 6.79 13.11 -16.88
C SER A 31 7.49 12.45 -18.06
N LEU A 32 8.06 11.25 -17.88
CA LEU A 32 8.60 10.43 -18.98
C LEU A 32 7.53 10.03 -19.99
N GLY A 33 6.28 9.86 -19.57
CA GLY A 33 5.15 9.58 -20.47
C GLY A 33 4.76 10.73 -21.41
N ALA A 34 5.51 11.84 -21.42
CA ALA A 34 5.25 12.99 -22.27
C ALA A 34 5.19 12.62 -23.76
N GLY A 35 4.00 12.78 -24.37
CA GLY A 35 3.75 12.46 -25.78
C GLY A 35 3.07 11.10 -26.02
N THR A 36 2.73 10.35 -24.97
CA THR A 36 2.01 9.06 -25.05
C THR A 36 0.64 9.13 -24.36
N ALA A 37 -0.19 8.09 -24.55
CA ALA A 37 -1.45 7.90 -23.83
C ALA A 37 -1.27 7.79 -22.29
N GLU A 38 -0.04 7.58 -21.80
CA GLU A 38 0.30 7.54 -20.38
C GLU A 38 0.38 8.92 -19.72
N ARG A 39 0.43 10.03 -20.50
CA ARG A 39 0.29 11.40 -19.95
C ARG A 39 -1.13 11.71 -19.47
N ASN A 40 -2.12 10.86 -19.77
CA ASN A 40 -3.45 11.00 -19.18
C ASN A 40 -3.39 10.56 -17.71
N PRO A 41 -3.63 11.45 -16.73
CA PRO A 41 -3.55 11.11 -15.31
C PRO A 41 -4.55 10.01 -14.92
N PHE A 42 -5.69 9.90 -15.58
CA PHE A 42 -6.66 8.83 -15.35
C PHE A 42 -6.16 7.46 -15.81
N ASN A 43 -5.31 7.41 -16.85
CA ASN A 43 -4.64 6.17 -17.26
C ASN A 43 -3.50 5.85 -16.30
N TYR A 44 -2.68 6.86 -16.01
CA TYR A 44 -1.50 6.70 -15.15
C TYR A 44 -1.87 6.23 -13.74
N PHE A 45 -2.85 6.89 -13.10
CA PHE A 45 -3.38 6.48 -11.79
C PHE A 45 -4.51 5.44 -11.89
N GLY A 46 -4.89 5.04 -13.10
CA GLY A 46 -5.74 3.88 -13.30
C GLY A 46 -4.97 2.55 -13.09
N TYR A 47 -3.64 2.56 -13.14
CA TYR A 47 -2.84 1.44 -12.65
C TYR A 47 -2.93 1.36 -11.12
N PHE A 48 -3.32 0.19 -10.62
CA PHE A 48 -3.47 -0.06 -9.17
C PHE A 48 -2.17 0.22 -8.42
N THR A 49 -1.02 -0.18 -8.98
CA THR A 49 0.31 0.10 -8.40
C THR A 49 0.54 1.59 -8.19
N ASN A 50 0.32 2.42 -9.22
CA ASN A 50 0.63 3.84 -9.16
C ASN A 50 -0.27 4.57 -8.16
N LEU A 51 -1.57 4.26 -8.16
CA LEU A 51 -2.51 4.83 -7.20
C LEU A 51 -2.21 4.35 -5.76
N THR A 52 -1.95 3.06 -5.56
CA THR A 52 -1.63 2.53 -4.22
C THR A 52 -0.31 3.10 -3.70
N ALA A 53 0.70 3.26 -4.57
CA ALA A 53 1.97 3.88 -4.22
C ALA A 53 1.79 5.35 -3.85
N LEU A 54 0.98 6.11 -4.60
CA LEU A 54 0.66 7.52 -4.29
C LEU A 54 0.02 7.65 -2.90
N LEU A 55 -1.01 6.85 -2.63
CA LEU A 55 -1.74 6.88 -1.36
C LEU A 55 -0.85 6.44 -0.20
N THR A 56 -0.05 5.39 -0.38
CA THR A 56 0.90 4.89 0.62
C THR A 56 1.99 5.91 0.91
N ALA A 57 2.60 6.50 -0.12
CA ALA A 57 3.64 7.51 0.04
C ALA A 57 3.11 8.77 0.75
N SER A 58 1.91 9.21 0.39
CA SER A 58 1.22 10.32 1.07
C SER A 58 0.99 10.00 2.55
N LEU A 59 0.51 8.79 2.85
CA LEU A 59 0.30 8.33 4.23
C LEU A 59 1.62 8.29 5.02
N LEU A 60 2.72 7.84 4.41
CA LEU A 60 4.05 7.84 5.02
C LEU A 60 4.52 9.27 5.34
N VAL A 61 4.42 10.21 4.40
CA VAL A 61 4.82 11.61 4.62
C VAL A 61 4.01 12.24 5.76
N VAL A 62 2.69 12.03 5.77
CA VAL A 62 1.81 12.55 6.83
C VAL A 62 2.15 11.92 8.18
N ALA A 63 2.29 10.60 8.25
CA ALA A 63 2.61 9.89 9.49
C ALA A 63 4.01 10.23 10.03
N GLY A 64 4.97 10.49 9.15
CA GLY A 64 6.33 10.91 9.50
C GLY A 64 6.38 12.36 10.00
N THR A 65 5.71 13.28 9.31
CA THR A 65 5.72 14.73 9.64
C THR A 65 5.00 15.04 10.95
N PHE A 66 3.79 14.50 11.15
CA PHE A 66 2.96 14.85 12.31
C PHE A 66 3.15 13.92 13.51
N GLY A 67 4.03 12.93 13.38
CA GLY A 67 4.40 11.98 14.42
C GLY A 67 3.37 10.86 14.63
N ALA A 68 3.81 9.63 14.36
CA ALA A 68 2.97 8.45 14.46
C ALA A 68 2.33 8.18 15.83
N THR A 69 2.91 8.65 16.93
CA THR A 69 2.31 8.50 18.28
C THR A 69 1.09 9.38 18.51
N ARG A 70 1.05 10.59 17.91
CA ARG A 70 -0.14 11.46 17.96
C ARG A 70 -1.26 10.90 17.08
N TRP A 71 -0.89 10.33 15.94
CA TRP A 71 -1.80 9.80 14.92
C TRP A 71 -2.32 8.40 15.24
N ALA A 72 -1.53 7.55 15.91
CA ALA A 72 -1.94 6.21 16.36
C ALA A 72 -3.05 6.23 17.43
N ARG A 73 -3.41 7.41 17.96
CA ARG A 73 -4.59 7.56 18.83
C ARG A 73 -5.90 7.38 18.07
N HIS A 74 -5.93 7.67 16.76
CA HIS A 74 -7.13 7.48 15.96
C HIS A 74 -7.09 6.13 15.25
N ASP A 75 -8.07 5.29 15.56
CA ASP A 75 -8.16 3.96 14.96
C ASP A 75 -8.22 3.99 13.43
N GLY A 76 -8.82 5.04 12.84
CA GLY A 76 -8.92 5.20 11.39
C GLY A 76 -7.55 5.23 10.70
N ILE A 77 -6.55 5.84 11.33
CA ILE A 77 -5.19 5.92 10.77
C ILE A 77 -4.48 4.58 10.85
N VAL A 78 -4.65 3.84 11.96
CA VAL A 78 -4.06 2.49 12.10
C VAL A 78 -4.67 1.53 11.09
N VAL A 79 -5.99 1.61 10.87
CA VAL A 79 -6.68 0.85 9.82
C VAL A 79 -6.16 1.26 8.44
N ALA A 80 -6.03 2.56 8.14
CA ALA A 80 -5.51 3.03 6.86
C ALA A 80 -4.09 2.51 6.58
N ARG A 81 -3.21 2.51 7.60
CA ARG A 81 -1.86 1.91 7.49
C ARG A 81 -1.92 0.42 7.21
N ALA A 82 -2.81 -0.32 7.87
CA ALA A 82 -2.98 -1.75 7.63
C ALA A 82 -3.53 -2.05 6.22
N VAL A 83 -4.50 -1.26 5.73
CA VAL A 83 -5.03 -1.35 4.37
C VAL A 83 -3.93 -1.04 3.33
N SER A 84 -3.17 0.04 3.53
CA SER A 84 -2.05 0.43 2.66
C SER A 84 -0.97 -0.66 2.62
N THR A 85 -0.60 -1.22 3.78
CA THR A 85 0.34 -2.35 3.87
C THR A 85 -0.18 -3.55 3.09
N THR A 86 -1.45 -3.91 3.28
CA THR A 86 -2.10 -5.04 2.60
C THR A 86 -2.08 -4.86 1.08
N CYS A 87 -2.47 -3.68 0.59
CA CYS A 87 -2.51 -3.39 -0.85
C CYS A 87 -1.10 -3.39 -1.47
N MET A 88 -0.11 -2.81 -0.79
CA MET A 88 1.28 -2.81 -1.29
C MET A 88 1.91 -4.20 -1.30
N VAL A 89 1.59 -5.05 -0.32
CA VAL A 89 2.03 -6.46 -0.35
C VAL A 89 1.42 -7.17 -1.56
N ILE A 90 0.14 -6.96 -1.83
CA ILE A 90 -0.50 -7.52 -3.04
C ILE A 90 0.14 -7.00 -4.33
N VAL A 91 0.43 -5.69 -4.42
CA VAL A 91 1.17 -5.12 -5.55
C VAL A 91 2.49 -5.85 -5.77
N GLY A 92 3.27 -6.06 -4.70
CA GLY A 92 4.54 -6.79 -4.79
C GLY A 92 4.37 -8.25 -5.19
N VAL A 93 3.47 -8.99 -4.54
CA VAL A 93 3.23 -10.41 -4.82
C VAL A 93 2.76 -10.60 -6.26
N ILE A 94 1.69 -9.92 -6.68
CA ILE A 94 1.08 -10.11 -7.99
C ILE A 94 2.05 -9.74 -9.11
N TYR A 95 2.83 -8.68 -8.96
CA TYR A 95 3.84 -8.32 -9.95
C TYR A 95 4.90 -9.41 -10.11
N ASN A 96 5.40 -9.97 -8.99
CA ASN A 96 6.46 -10.97 -9.04
C ASN A 96 5.96 -12.38 -9.42
N THR A 97 4.67 -12.69 -9.24
CA THR A 97 4.12 -14.04 -9.53
C THR A 97 3.32 -14.13 -10.82
N LEU A 98 2.52 -13.11 -11.16
CA LEU A 98 1.60 -13.15 -12.30
C LEU A 98 2.05 -12.26 -13.47
N VAL A 99 2.86 -11.24 -13.19
CA VAL A 99 3.18 -10.18 -14.17
C VAL A 99 4.70 -9.86 -14.23
N PRO A 100 5.64 -10.81 -14.04
CA PRO A 100 7.05 -10.44 -14.00
C PRO A 100 7.50 -9.88 -15.36
N GLY A 101 8.05 -8.67 -15.35
CA GLY A 101 8.72 -8.09 -16.53
C GLY A 101 7.82 -7.55 -17.64
N THR A 102 6.51 -7.41 -17.44
CA THR A 102 5.61 -6.89 -18.50
C THR A 102 5.26 -5.39 -18.34
N GLY A 103 5.94 -4.67 -17.45
CA GLY A 103 5.72 -3.23 -17.26
C GLY A 103 6.53 -2.41 -18.26
N SER A 104 5.95 -1.33 -18.79
CA SER A 104 6.64 -0.34 -19.63
C SER A 104 7.62 0.55 -18.86
N ALA A 105 7.58 0.50 -17.53
CA ALA A 105 8.44 1.32 -16.68
C ALA A 105 9.91 0.85 -16.69
N PRO A 106 10.87 1.76 -16.49
CA PRO A 106 12.27 1.40 -16.30
C PRO A 106 12.44 0.36 -15.18
N ALA A 107 13.34 -0.62 -15.36
CA ALA A 107 13.49 -1.73 -14.43
C ALA A 107 13.69 -1.30 -12.96
N TRP A 108 14.46 -0.24 -12.73
CA TRP A 108 14.69 0.30 -11.37
C TRP A 108 13.41 0.88 -10.73
N VAL A 109 12.50 1.46 -11.54
CA VAL A 109 11.19 1.92 -11.07
C VAL A 109 10.34 0.73 -10.68
N SER A 110 10.31 -0.31 -11.51
CA SER A 110 9.59 -1.54 -11.19
C SER A 110 10.09 -2.18 -9.90
N VAL A 111 11.41 -2.29 -9.71
CA VAL A 111 12.01 -2.76 -8.45
C VAL A 111 11.60 -1.86 -7.27
N THR A 112 11.63 -0.54 -7.45
CA THR A 112 11.24 0.41 -6.40
C THR A 112 9.79 0.20 -5.95
N LEU A 113 8.85 0.12 -6.90
CA LEU A 113 7.42 0.08 -6.60
C LEU A 113 6.90 -1.32 -6.23
N HIS A 114 7.55 -2.40 -6.68
CA HIS A 114 7.08 -3.77 -6.49
C HIS A 114 7.94 -4.62 -5.54
N LEU A 115 9.10 -4.11 -5.10
CA LEU A 115 9.94 -4.79 -4.12
C LEU A 115 10.30 -3.86 -2.95
N VAL A 116 10.95 -2.72 -3.22
CA VAL A 116 11.50 -1.86 -2.16
C VAL A 116 10.39 -1.23 -1.32
N LEU A 117 9.39 -0.60 -1.94
CA LEU A 117 8.29 0.03 -1.21
C LEU A 117 7.42 -1.01 -0.46
N PRO A 118 6.99 -2.14 -1.07
CA PRO A 118 6.32 -3.22 -0.34
C PRO A 118 7.12 -3.76 0.85
N ALA A 119 8.43 -3.96 0.69
CA ALA A 119 9.28 -4.42 1.80
C ALA A 119 9.36 -3.37 2.91
N PHE A 120 9.57 -2.10 2.54
CA PHE A 120 9.63 -1.02 3.51
C PHE A 120 8.33 -0.86 4.29
N ILE A 121 7.16 -0.92 3.65
CA ILE A 121 5.89 -0.74 4.36
C ILE A 121 5.58 -1.89 5.31
N VAL A 122 6.00 -3.12 4.98
CA VAL A 122 5.93 -4.27 5.90
C VAL A 122 6.85 -4.06 7.10
N LEU A 123 8.08 -3.60 6.88
CA LEU A 123 9.01 -3.27 7.96
C LEU A 123 8.48 -2.13 8.84
N ASP A 124 7.92 -1.07 8.25
CA ASP A 124 7.28 0.04 8.95
C ASP A 124 6.07 -0.41 9.79
N TRP A 125 5.29 -1.35 9.26
CA TRP A 125 4.17 -1.92 9.97
C TRP A 125 4.63 -2.73 11.19
N ILE A 126 5.63 -3.59 11.03
CA ILE A 126 6.05 -4.53 12.08
C ILE A 126 6.94 -3.87 13.14
N ALA A 127 7.92 -3.09 12.72
CA ALA A 127 8.95 -2.52 13.59
C ALA A 127 8.74 -1.03 13.89
N GLY A 128 7.96 -0.32 13.07
CA GLY A 128 7.70 1.10 13.27
C GLY A 128 6.74 1.38 14.44
N PRO A 129 6.87 2.55 15.10
CA PRO A 129 5.99 2.93 16.19
C PRO A 129 4.56 3.18 15.70
N GLY A 130 3.59 3.06 16.60
CA GLY A 130 2.19 3.41 16.34
C GLY A 130 1.34 2.29 15.73
N ARG A 131 1.82 1.05 15.72
CA ARG A 131 0.94 -0.12 15.52
C ARG A 131 0.03 -0.27 16.74
N ARG A 132 -1.18 -0.80 16.56
CA ARG A 132 -2.11 -1.16 17.65
C ARG A 132 -2.88 -2.39 17.23
N THR A 133 -3.35 -3.16 18.20
CA THR A 133 -4.23 -4.31 17.94
C THR A 133 -5.49 -3.85 17.21
N LEU A 134 -5.74 -4.42 16.04
CA LEU A 134 -6.91 -4.11 15.24
C LEU A 134 -8.05 -5.10 15.51
N PRO A 135 -9.29 -4.62 15.75
CA PRO A 135 -10.44 -5.50 15.89
C PRO A 135 -10.71 -6.22 14.55
N TRP A 136 -11.05 -7.52 14.64
CA TRP A 136 -11.31 -8.36 13.47
C TRP A 136 -12.49 -7.86 12.63
N SER A 137 -13.48 -7.20 13.26
CA SER A 137 -14.60 -6.56 12.55
C SER A 137 -14.18 -5.53 11.50
N ARG A 138 -12.95 -5.01 11.61
CA ARG A 138 -12.41 -4.01 10.67
C ARG A 138 -11.57 -4.59 9.55
N VAL A 139 -11.32 -5.90 9.49
CA VAL A 139 -10.52 -6.50 8.41
C VAL A 139 -11.12 -6.24 7.03
N TRP A 140 -12.45 -6.13 6.94
CA TRP A 140 -13.18 -5.85 5.71
C TRP A 140 -12.86 -4.48 5.09
N TRP A 141 -12.24 -3.55 5.82
CA TRP A 141 -11.78 -2.27 5.28
C TRP A 141 -10.70 -2.40 4.20
N VAL A 142 -10.11 -3.58 4.01
CA VAL A 142 -9.19 -3.83 2.88
C VAL A 142 -9.90 -3.87 1.52
N LEU A 143 -11.21 -4.14 1.48
CA LEU A 143 -11.95 -4.40 0.24
C LEU A 143 -12.49 -3.16 -0.50
N PRO A 144 -13.04 -2.11 0.18
CA PRO A 144 -13.70 -1.01 -0.52
C PRO A 144 -12.82 -0.32 -1.56
N TYR A 145 -11.56 -0.06 -1.24
CA TYR A 145 -10.64 0.62 -2.16
C TYR A 145 -10.35 -0.22 -3.42
N PRO A 146 -9.93 -1.49 -3.33
CA PRO A 146 -9.68 -2.31 -4.52
C PRO A 146 -10.94 -2.64 -5.32
N ILE A 147 -12.11 -2.80 -4.66
CA ILE A 147 -13.39 -2.98 -5.35
C ILE A 147 -13.75 -1.72 -6.14
N ALA A 148 -13.63 -0.54 -5.53
CA ALA A 148 -13.91 0.72 -6.22
C ALA A 148 -12.96 0.92 -7.42
N TRP A 149 -11.67 0.63 -7.25
CA TRP A 149 -10.72 0.65 -8.34
C TRP A 149 -11.11 -0.33 -9.46
N ALA A 150 -11.42 -1.58 -9.13
CA ALA A 150 -11.83 -2.60 -10.10
C ALA A 150 -13.09 -2.16 -10.87
N ALA A 151 -14.10 -1.64 -10.18
CA ALA A 151 -15.31 -1.12 -10.81
C ALA A 151 -15.01 0.01 -11.79
N VAL A 152 -14.13 0.96 -11.43
CA VAL A 152 -13.73 2.06 -12.31
C VAL A 152 -13.02 1.55 -13.56
N VAL A 153 -12.03 0.66 -13.42
CA VAL A 153 -11.26 0.19 -14.59
C VAL A 153 -12.08 -0.72 -15.49
N LEU A 154 -13.03 -1.49 -14.95
CA LEU A 154 -13.95 -2.30 -15.75
C LEU A 154 -14.99 -1.44 -16.47
N LEU A 155 -15.51 -0.40 -15.82
CA LEU A 155 -16.39 0.57 -16.47
C LEU A 155 -15.67 1.24 -17.64
N ARG A 156 -14.44 1.69 -17.45
CA ARG A 156 -13.61 2.28 -18.53
C ARG A 156 -13.36 1.27 -19.65
N GLY A 157 -12.98 0.03 -19.32
CA GLY A 157 -12.85 -1.04 -20.29
C GLY A 157 -14.09 -1.25 -21.16
N ALA A 158 -15.29 -1.01 -20.61
CA ALA A 158 -16.57 -1.10 -21.34
C ALA A 158 -16.96 0.19 -22.10
N THR A 159 -16.52 1.37 -21.65
CA THR A 159 -16.94 2.67 -22.23
C THR A 159 -15.92 3.29 -23.17
N ASP A 160 -14.64 3.32 -22.80
CA ASP A 160 -13.54 3.93 -23.56
C ASP A 160 -12.51 2.90 -24.06
N GLY A 161 -12.68 1.63 -23.71
CA GLY A 161 -11.82 0.52 -24.11
C GLY A 161 -10.47 0.48 -23.40
N TRP A 162 -10.21 1.39 -22.46
CA TRP A 162 -8.95 1.42 -21.73
C TRP A 162 -8.92 0.39 -20.60
N VAL A 163 -7.88 -0.45 -20.59
CA VAL A 163 -7.69 -1.50 -19.58
C VAL A 163 -6.23 -1.48 -19.11
N PRO A 164 -5.97 -1.34 -17.79
CA PRO A 164 -4.60 -1.23 -17.27
C PRO A 164 -3.82 -2.55 -17.31
N TYR A 165 -4.52 -3.69 -17.29
CA TYR A 165 -3.88 -4.99 -17.17
C TYR A 165 -4.48 -5.99 -18.15
N GLY A 166 -3.61 -6.74 -18.84
CA GLY A 166 -4.03 -7.72 -19.84
C GLY A 166 -4.99 -8.79 -19.30
N PHE A 167 -4.91 -9.15 -18.01
CA PHE A 167 -5.82 -10.11 -17.38
C PHE A 167 -7.25 -9.59 -17.18
N LEU A 168 -7.47 -8.27 -17.30
CA LEU A 168 -8.78 -7.65 -17.26
C LEU A 168 -9.39 -7.45 -18.67
N LEU A 169 -8.69 -7.85 -19.74
CA LEU A 169 -9.18 -7.65 -21.10
C LEU A 169 -10.46 -8.46 -21.35
N PRO A 170 -11.56 -7.83 -21.80
CA PRO A 170 -12.80 -8.52 -22.13
C PRO A 170 -12.62 -9.61 -23.20
N SER A 171 -11.64 -9.45 -24.09
CA SER A 171 -11.30 -10.42 -25.15
C SER A 171 -10.82 -11.77 -24.62
N ARG A 172 -10.45 -11.87 -23.34
CA ARG A 172 -10.13 -13.14 -22.66
C ARG A 172 -11.38 -13.89 -22.15
N GLY A 173 -12.56 -13.30 -22.32
CA GLY A 173 -13.84 -13.88 -21.91
C GLY A 173 -14.22 -13.61 -20.45
N TRP A 174 -15.52 -13.63 -20.17
CA TRP A 174 -16.07 -13.26 -18.87
C TRP A 174 -15.60 -14.17 -17.72
N VAL A 175 -15.42 -15.48 -17.99
CA VAL A 175 -14.95 -16.45 -17.00
C VAL A 175 -13.54 -16.08 -16.53
N SER A 176 -12.62 -15.80 -17.45
CA SER A 176 -11.26 -15.37 -17.11
C SER A 176 -11.30 -14.11 -16.25
N LEU A 177 -12.10 -13.11 -16.65
CA LEU A 177 -12.22 -11.86 -15.91
C LEU A 177 -12.70 -12.09 -14.46
N VAL A 178 -13.78 -12.85 -14.27
CA VAL A 178 -14.35 -13.13 -12.94
C VAL A 178 -13.36 -13.91 -12.07
N VAL A 179 -12.70 -14.92 -12.62
CA VAL A 179 -11.70 -15.70 -11.89
C VAL A 179 -10.53 -14.83 -11.42
N HIS A 180 -10.00 -13.95 -12.27
CA HIS A 180 -8.90 -13.05 -11.88
C HIS A 180 -9.34 -12.05 -10.82
N VAL A 181 -10.49 -11.39 -10.99
CA VAL A 181 -11.00 -10.42 -10.01
C VAL A 181 -11.27 -11.11 -8.66
N ALA A 182 -11.95 -12.26 -8.66
CA ALA A 182 -12.22 -13.02 -7.44
C ALA A 182 -10.94 -13.51 -6.78
N GLY A 183 -9.98 -14.02 -7.55
CA GLY A 183 -8.67 -14.45 -7.07
C GLY A 183 -7.87 -13.32 -6.43
N LEU A 184 -7.86 -12.14 -7.05
CA LEU A 184 -7.21 -10.94 -6.50
C LEU A 184 -7.86 -10.50 -5.18
N LEU A 185 -9.19 -10.44 -5.11
CA LEU A 185 -9.90 -10.08 -3.88
C LEU A 185 -9.70 -11.12 -2.77
N ALA A 186 -9.64 -12.41 -3.10
CA ALA A 186 -9.35 -13.48 -2.16
C ALA A 186 -7.91 -13.36 -1.62
N ALA A 187 -6.92 -13.17 -2.49
CA ALA A 187 -5.53 -12.97 -2.09
C ALA A 187 -5.37 -11.73 -1.22
N LEU A 188 -6.00 -10.61 -1.61
CA LEU A 188 -6.03 -9.37 -0.83
C LEU A 188 -6.63 -9.58 0.56
N THR A 189 -7.74 -10.33 0.66
CA THR A 189 -8.36 -10.65 1.95
C THR A 189 -7.43 -11.51 2.80
N ALA A 190 -6.78 -12.52 2.22
CA ALA A 190 -5.84 -13.38 2.93
C ALA A 190 -4.64 -12.59 3.48
N VAL A 191 -4.05 -11.71 2.67
CA VAL A 191 -2.98 -10.79 3.11
C VAL A 191 -3.50 -9.83 4.18
N GLY A 192 -4.72 -9.31 4.03
CA GLY A 192 -5.37 -8.45 5.01
C GLY A 192 -5.53 -9.14 6.37
N VAL A 193 -5.97 -10.39 6.37
CA VAL A 193 -6.06 -11.23 7.58
C VAL A 193 -4.69 -11.39 8.23
N LEU A 194 -3.63 -11.65 7.44
CA LEU A 194 -2.27 -11.77 7.96
C LEU A 194 -1.78 -10.45 8.57
N VAL A 195 -1.99 -9.31 7.89
CA VAL A 195 -1.64 -7.98 8.43
C VAL A 195 -2.39 -7.69 9.73
N TRP A 196 -3.70 -8.00 9.79
CA TRP A 196 -4.48 -7.87 11.02
C TRP A 196 -3.97 -8.79 12.12
N TRP A 197 -3.62 -10.02 11.80
CA TRP A 197 -3.03 -10.95 12.77
C TRP A 197 -1.73 -10.39 13.34
N THR A 198 -0.82 -9.88 12.50
CA THR A 198 0.44 -9.29 12.96
C THR A 198 0.26 -8.06 13.86
N SER A 199 -0.90 -7.39 13.82
CA SER A 199 -1.22 -6.30 14.75
C SER A 199 -1.23 -6.70 16.23
N ARG A 200 -1.32 -8.01 16.50
CA ARG A 200 -1.33 -8.62 17.83
C ARG A 200 0.05 -9.04 18.32
N LEU A 201 1.06 -9.02 17.45
CA LEU A 201 2.43 -9.37 17.85
C LEU A 201 2.99 -8.31 18.80
N PRO A 202 3.85 -8.70 19.76
CA PRO A 202 4.54 -7.75 20.64
C PRO A 202 5.20 -6.63 19.84
N GLN A 203 5.19 -5.42 20.37
CA GLN A 203 5.94 -4.33 19.76
C GLN A 203 7.41 -4.46 20.11
N VAL A 204 8.28 -4.15 19.15
CA VAL A 204 9.74 -4.20 19.33
C VAL A 204 10.19 -3.24 20.44
N ILE A 205 9.39 -2.22 20.76
CA ILE A 205 9.57 -1.39 21.95
C ILE A 205 8.21 -1.25 22.65
N SER A 206 8.05 -1.94 23.78
CA SER A 206 6.93 -1.73 24.69
C SER A 206 7.12 -0.39 25.39
N GLU A 207 6.08 0.46 25.43
CA GLU A 207 6.02 1.52 26.43
C GLU A 207 5.97 0.83 27.80
N GLU A 208 7.10 0.80 28.51
CA GLU A 208 7.08 0.54 29.95
C GLU A 208 6.24 1.65 30.57
N GLN A 209 5.07 1.32 31.11
CA GLN A 209 4.27 2.28 31.86
C GLN A 209 5.05 2.66 33.12
N PRO A 210 5.47 3.91 33.31
CA PRO A 210 6.09 4.31 34.57
C PRO A 210 4.96 4.36 35.62
N GLY A 211 4.97 3.41 36.56
CA GLY A 211 4.23 3.53 37.81
C GLY A 211 3.06 2.57 38.01
N LEU A 212 3.35 1.28 38.13
CA LEU A 212 2.57 0.40 39.00
C LEU A 212 3.54 -0.31 39.95
N THR A 213 3.85 0.35 41.07
CA THR A 213 4.37 -0.34 42.25
C THR A 213 3.21 -1.19 42.81
N PRO A 214 3.39 -2.51 43.03
CA PRO A 214 2.45 -3.26 43.84
C PRO A 214 2.54 -2.73 45.27
N SER A 215 1.39 -2.36 45.84
CA SER A 215 1.20 -2.10 47.27
C SER A 215 1.50 -3.34 48.11
#